data_AF-A0A934VAE0-F1
#
_entry.id   AF-A0A934VAE0-F1
#
_cell.length_a   1.000
_cell.length_b   1.000
_cell.length_c   1.000
_cell.angle_alpha   90.00
_cell.angle_beta   90.00
_cell.angle_gamma   90.00
#
_symmetry.space_group_name_H-M   'P 1'
#
loop_
_entity.id
_entity.type
_entity.pdbx_description
1 polymer ?
#
loop_
_entity_poly.entity_id
_entity_poly.type
_entity_poly.pdbx_seq_one_letter_code
_entity_poly.pdbx_strand_id
1 'polypeptide(L)'
;MKHTNKAGPIAVPPRSAPRPPGQAPPARPMKASEGIIWWKPGGASLWIAIGMHALLLIVAMLCVRSIRETPEARVDFVARGKGDDDGGGGGRTYSIVKQKQTAVFSKASAPRVAALDVKSNVVLPLPEDGAGITHLPAVGFSSLSGGLGGSGHGGGKGAGVGNGFGPGIGNGGGLALPTARFFDLEVKAKRIAYVIDFSKSMKGKRQQLMRTELVKSIGQLDPTQDYQLIFFAGPVWLGGSVVRMADDQKSAVVIDNQGTEHRWTSINIGNWEMSGRRQQAPWLRAGAENIRQSIETVRKTELEFGTYWKPAIELALGMQPAPEVIYFMTDGIVSKKVYETIDELSRTARRRSTVINTISMMEPDAADAMRALAKQSGGAFTQISADGTSVVSNFKN
;
A
#
# COMPACT_ATOMS: atom_id res chain seq x y z
N MET A 1 74.46 -87.52 -1.08
CA MET A 1 75.83 -87.02 -0.81
C MET A 1 75.75 -85.49 -0.64
N LYS A 2 76.51 -84.77 0.22
CA LYS A 2 78.00 -84.64 0.32
C LYS A 2 78.61 -84.17 -1.03
N HIS A 3 79.47 -83.16 -1.17
CA HIS A 3 80.05 -82.04 -0.36
C HIS A 3 80.55 -80.97 -1.41
N THR A 4 80.96 -79.71 -1.17
CA THR A 4 81.22 -78.86 0.02
C THR A 4 81.09 -77.36 -0.35
N ASN A 5 81.29 -76.44 0.61
CA ASN A 5 81.54 -75.00 0.42
C ASN A 5 82.58 -74.64 -0.66
N LYS A 6 82.48 -73.40 -1.20
CA LYS A 6 83.59 -72.42 -1.17
C LYS A 6 83.10 -70.98 -1.36
N ALA A 7 83.64 -70.05 -0.57
CA ALA A 7 83.39 -68.62 -0.70
C ALA A 7 84.50 -67.93 -1.51
N GLY A 8 84.14 -66.89 -2.27
CA GLY A 8 85.06 -66.01 -2.99
C GLY A 8 85.45 -64.76 -2.18
N PRO A 9 86.50 -64.02 -2.58
CA PRO A 9 87.12 -62.99 -1.75
C PRO A 9 86.31 -61.68 -1.65
N ILE A 10 86.46 -61.00 -0.53
CA ILE A 10 85.89 -59.68 -0.26
C ILE A 10 86.75 -58.61 -0.94
N ALA A 11 86.19 -57.90 -1.93
CA ALA A 11 86.79 -56.69 -2.49
C ALA A 11 86.35 -55.46 -1.65
N VAL A 12 87.33 -54.66 -1.20
CA VAL A 12 87.06 -53.44 -0.41
C VAL A 12 87.10 -52.21 -1.33
N PRO A 13 85.97 -51.50 -1.54
CA PRO A 13 85.97 -50.25 -2.29
C PRO A 13 86.62 -49.10 -1.48
N PRO A 14 87.18 -48.07 -2.13
CA PRO A 14 87.99 -47.04 -1.48
C PRO A 14 87.17 -46.10 -0.57
N ARG A 15 87.86 -45.49 0.42
CA ARG A 15 87.31 -44.42 1.27
C ARG A 15 86.85 -43.22 0.43
N SER A 16 85.56 -42.96 0.39
CA SER A 16 84.99 -41.69 -0.09
C SER A 16 85.30 -40.54 0.89
N ALA A 17 85.59 -39.35 0.36
CA ALA A 17 85.86 -38.13 1.12
C ALA A 17 84.66 -37.69 2.02
N PRO A 18 84.90 -36.92 3.10
CA PRO A 18 83.84 -36.40 3.95
C PRO A 18 82.87 -35.48 3.19
N ARG A 19 81.58 -35.64 3.47
CA ARG A 19 80.48 -34.90 2.82
C ARG A 19 80.25 -33.55 3.54
N PRO A 20 80.02 -32.44 2.84
CA PRO A 20 79.67 -31.17 3.50
C PRO A 20 78.32 -31.28 4.24
N PRO A 21 78.14 -30.57 5.37
CA PRO A 21 76.88 -30.58 6.12
C PRO A 21 75.78 -29.84 5.36
N GLY A 22 74.56 -30.39 5.33
CA GLY A 22 73.39 -29.68 4.80
C GLY A 22 72.33 -30.49 4.03
N GLN A 23 72.48 -31.80 3.84
CA GLN A 23 71.47 -32.61 3.13
C GLN A 23 71.08 -33.88 3.91
N ALA A 24 69.81 -33.95 4.32
CA ALA A 24 69.20 -35.12 4.93
C ALA A 24 68.99 -36.27 3.90
N PRO A 25 69.00 -37.54 4.33
CA PRO A 25 68.75 -38.67 3.43
C PRO A 25 67.26 -38.78 3.05
N PRO A 26 66.93 -39.24 1.83
CA PRO A 26 65.54 -39.50 1.44
C PRO A 26 64.97 -40.71 2.22
N ALA A 27 63.73 -40.58 2.69
CA ALA A 27 63.05 -41.64 3.44
C ALA A 27 62.66 -42.82 2.54
N ARG A 28 62.71 -44.04 3.09
CA ARG A 28 62.28 -45.28 2.42
C ARG A 28 60.74 -45.38 2.46
N PRO A 29 60.05 -45.70 1.36
CA PRO A 29 58.59 -45.81 1.38
C PRO A 29 58.13 -47.00 2.25
N MET A 30 57.36 -46.72 3.29
CA MET A 30 56.60 -47.73 4.03
C MET A 30 55.29 -48.02 3.26
N LYS A 31 54.90 -49.30 3.17
CA LYS A 31 53.60 -49.67 2.63
C LYS A 31 52.51 -49.23 3.62
N ALA A 32 51.55 -48.43 3.17
CA ALA A 32 50.37 -48.12 3.96
C ALA A 32 49.46 -49.35 4.04
N SER A 33 48.92 -49.62 5.22
CA SER A 33 47.78 -50.53 5.41
C SER A 33 46.48 -49.82 5.05
N GLU A 34 45.51 -50.55 4.51
CA GLU A 34 44.21 -49.99 4.12
C GLU A 34 43.31 -49.76 5.35
N GLY A 35 43.56 -48.65 6.05
CA GLY A 35 42.68 -48.11 7.09
C GLY A 35 41.75 -47.06 6.52
N ILE A 36 40.44 -47.29 6.62
CA ILE A 36 39.41 -46.33 6.17
C ILE A 36 39.34 -45.14 7.15
N ILE A 37 39.90 -43.99 6.75
CA ILE A 37 39.99 -42.77 7.59
C ILE A 37 39.31 -41.59 6.87
N TRP A 38 38.03 -41.37 7.16
CA TRP A 38 37.17 -40.36 6.52
C TRP A 38 37.28 -38.94 7.12
N TRP A 39 38.49 -38.45 7.36
CA TRP A 39 38.71 -37.09 7.89
C TRP A 39 39.76 -36.32 7.08
N LYS A 40 39.31 -35.69 5.98
CA LYS A 40 40.02 -34.62 5.26
C LYS A 40 39.07 -33.44 5.01
N PRO A 41 39.57 -32.19 4.96
CA PRO A 41 38.74 -31.01 4.77
C PRO A 41 38.03 -31.06 3.40
N GLY A 42 36.71 -30.87 3.41
CA GLY A 42 35.85 -30.94 2.23
C GLY A 42 34.55 -31.72 2.45
N GLY A 43 34.59 -32.82 3.24
CA GLY A 43 33.38 -33.60 3.54
C GLY A 43 32.45 -32.96 4.59
N ALA A 44 32.99 -32.16 5.51
CA ALA A 44 32.23 -31.59 6.63
C ALA A 44 31.13 -30.60 6.20
N SER A 45 31.39 -29.78 5.17
CA SER A 45 30.41 -28.83 4.64
C SER A 45 29.20 -29.51 4.02
N LEU A 46 29.38 -30.68 3.38
CA LEU A 46 28.28 -31.48 2.84
C LEU A 46 27.37 -32.01 3.96
N TRP A 47 27.95 -32.55 5.04
CA TRP A 47 27.17 -33.02 6.20
C TRP A 47 26.46 -31.88 6.94
N ILE A 48 27.10 -30.70 7.07
CA ILE A 48 26.46 -29.50 7.62
C ILE A 48 25.29 -29.04 6.73
N ALA A 49 25.47 -29.03 5.41
CA ALA A 49 24.41 -28.66 4.47
C ALA A 49 23.23 -29.65 4.51
N ILE A 50 23.49 -30.96 4.56
CA ILE A 50 22.45 -31.99 4.70
C ILE A 50 21.72 -31.84 6.05
N GLY A 51 22.44 -31.63 7.15
CA GLY A 51 21.86 -31.38 8.47
C GLY A 51 20.98 -30.13 8.51
N MET A 52 21.40 -29.04 7.84
CA MET A 52 20.61 -27.81 7.73
C MET A 52 19.31 -28.04 6.93
N HIS A 53 19.35 -28.79 5.82
CA HIS A 53 18.14 -29.11 5.07
C HIS A 53 17.21 -30.05 5.84
N ALA A 54 17.75 -31.03 6.58
CA ALA A 54 16.95 -31.88 7.46
C ALA A 54 16.26 -31.06 8.58
N LEU A 55 16.97 -30.11 9.19
CA LEU A 55 16.41 -29.20 10.18
C LEU A 55 15.27 -28.34 9.60
N LEU A 56 15.47 -27.77 8.40
CA LEU A 56 14.43 -26.99 7.70
C LEU A 56 13.18 -27.83 7.40
N LEU A 57 13.34 -29.09 7.00
CA LEU A 57 12.22 -30.02 6.77
C LEU A 57 11.49 -30.38 8.06
N ILE A 58 12.21 -30.58 9.18
CA ILE A 58 11.60 -30.82 10.50
C ILE A 58 10.81 -29.60 10.96
N VAL A 59 11.38 -28.39 10.85
CA VAL A 59 10.69 -27.14 11.18
C VAL A 59 9.44 -26.96 10.31
N ALA A 60 9.53 -27.20 9.00
CA ALA A 60 8.39 -27.14 8.09
C ALA A 60 7.29 -28.16 8.48
N MET A 61 7.66 -29.39 8.85
CA MET A 61 6.72 -30.41 9.31
C MET A 61 6.00 -30.00 10.60
N LEU A 62 6.73 -29.40 11.57
CA LEU A 62 6.16 -28.88 12.80
C LEU A 62 5.21 -27.70 12.55
N CYS A 63 5.57 -26.77 11.65
CA CYS A 63 4.67 -25.70 11.21
C CYS A 63 3.40 -26.26 10.54
N VAL A 64 3.51 -27.26 9.67
CA VAL A 64 2.34 -27.89 9.02
C VAL A 64 1.43 -28.61 10.02
N ARG A 65 1.98 -29.20 11.10
CA ARG A 65 1.16 -29.71 12.22
C ARG A 65 0.48 -28.59 12.99
N SER A 66 1.22 -27.56 13.38
CA SER A 66 0.69 -26.40 14.12
C SER A 66 -0.44 -25.67 13.39
N ILE A 67 -0.45 -25.69 12.05
CA ILE A 67 -1.53 -25.12 11.22
C ILE A 67 -2.80 -26.01 11.20
N ARG A 68 -2.68 -27.32 11.48
CA ARG A 68 -3.79 -28.28 11.46
C ARG A 68 -4.46 -28.51 12.81
N GLU A 69 -3.86 -28.04 13.90
CA GLU A 69 -4.32 -28.28 15.28
C GLU A 69 -5.04 -27.05 15.88
N THR A 70 -5.74 -26.27 15.06
CA THR A 70 -6.71 -25.25 15.50
C THR A 70 -8.14 -25.84 15.50
N PRO A 71 -8.68 -26.27 16.65
CA PRO A 71 -10.09 -26.64 16.73
C PRO A 71 -10.99 -25.41 16.58
N GLU A 72 -12.08 -25.56 15.82
CA GLU A 72 -13.10 -24.51 15.62
C GLU A 72 -13.70 -24.08 16.97
N ALA A 73 -13.37 -22.89 17.46
CA ALA A 73 -13.97 -22.33 18.68
C ALA A 73 -15.42 -21.88 18.39
N ARG A 74 -16.36 -22.83 18.36
CA ARG A 74 -17.79 -22.54 18.20
C ARG A 74 -18.29 -21.72 19.39
N VAL A 75 -18.81 -20.53 19.09
CA VAL A 75 -19.46 -19.68 20.08
C VAL A 75 -20.92 -20.11 20.19
N ASP A 76 -21.30 -20.70 21.31
CA ASP A 76 -22.68 -21.17 21.55
C ASP A 76 -23.64 -20.00 21.77
N PHE A 77 -24.31 -19.59 20.69
CA PHE A 77 -25.49 -18.73 20.76
C PHE A 77 -26.69 -19.57 21.20
N VAL A 78 -27.01 -19.53 22.50
CA VAL A 78 -28.13 -20.26 23.10
C VAL A 78 -29.48 -19.68 22.64
N ALA A 79 -29.92 -20.08 21.45
CA ALA A 79 -31.28 -19.93 20.97
C ALA A 79 -32.07 -21.21 21.29
N ARG A 80 -32.95 -21.16 22.29
CA ARG A 80 -33.72 -22.28 22.81
C ARG A 80 -34.77 -22.79 21.80
N GLY A 81 -34.37 -23.72 20.92
CA GLY A 81 -35.22 -24.51 20.03
C GLY A 81 -35.18 -26.01 20.38
N LYS A 82 -36.20 -26.78 19.99
CA LYS A 82 -36.42 -28.17 20.43
C LYS A 82 -36.65 -29.10 19.23
N GLY A 83 -35.89 -30.20 19.18
CA GLY A 83 -36.13 -31.37 18.32
C GLY A 83 -35.69 -31.21 16.86
N ASP A 84 -35.35 -32.27 16.11
CA ASP A 84 -35.16 -33.70 16.47
C ASP A 84 -34.02 -34.29 15.58
N ASP A 85 -33.76 -35.60 15.66
CA ASP A 85 -32.48 -36.24 15.30
C ASP A 85 -32.17 -36.56 13.80
N ASP A 86 -30.90 -36.96 13.60
CA ASP A 86 -30.32 -37.85 12.58
C ASP A 86 -30.03 -37.40 11.12
N GLY A 87 -28.91 -37.91 10.59
CA GLY A 87 -29.04 -38.63 9.31
C GLY A 87 -28.04 -38.49 8.14
N GLY A 88 -26.85 -37.91 8.29
CA GLY A 88 -25.66 -38.25 7.45
C GLY A 88 -25.61 -37.96 5.92
N GLY A 89 -24.46 -37.44 5.47
CA GLY A 89 -23.75 -38.09 4.34
C GLY A 89 -23.89 -37.60 2.90
N GLY A 90 -23.36 -36.40 2.58
CA GLY A 90 -22.65 -36.18 1.32
C GLY A 90 -23.43 -35.66 0.09
N GLY A 91 -22.77 -34.79 -0.69
CA GLY A 91 -23.30 -34.27 -1.95
C GLY A 91 -22.68 -32.91 -2.32
N ARG A 92 -22.26 -32.73 -3.58
CA ARG A 92 -21.83 -31.42 -4.11
C ARG A 92 -23.05 -30.64 -4.61
N THR A 93 -23.10 -29.33 -4.40
CA THR A 93 -23.15 -28.29 -5.46
C THR A 93 -23.32 -26.88 -4.88
N TYR A 94 -22.82 -25.87 -5.58
CA TYR A 94 -23.05 -24.45 -5.26
C TYR A 94 -24.19 -23.90 -6.12
N SER A 95 -25.42 -23.87 -5.60
CA SER A 95 -26.58 -23.31 -6.30
C SER A 95 -26.74 -21.80 -6.01
N ILE A 96 -26.40 -20.94 -6.97
CA ILE A 96 -26.64 -19.50 -6.87
C ILE A 96 -28.14 -19.21 -7.04
N VAL A 97 -28.85 -18.97 -5.93
CA VAL A 97 -30.26 -18.56 -5.96
C VAL A 97 -30.37 -17.05 -6.19
N LYS A 98 -30.59 -16.64 -7.45
CA LYS A 98 -31.07 -15.29 -7.78
C LYS A 98 -32.55 -15.15 -7.38
N GLN A 99 -32.86 -14.70 -6.17
CA GLN A 99 -34.24 -14.36 -5.84
C GLN A 99 -34.65 -13.01 -6.45
N LYS A 100 -35.25 -13.08 -7.64
CA LYS A 100 -35.81 -11.95 -8.38
C LYS A 100 -37.18 -11.55 -7.78
N GLN A 101 -37.20 -10.63 -6.83
CA GLN A 101 -38.46 -9.94 -6.49
C GLN A 101 -38.74 -8.85 -7.53
N THR A 102 -39.79 -9.07 -8.32
CA THR A 102 -40.35 -8.08 -9.26
C THR A 102 -41.46 -7.31 -8.52
N ALA A 103 -41.92 -6.18 -9.07
CA ALA A 103 -43.01 -5.36 -8.50
C ALA A 103 -44.35 -6.16 -8.38
N VAL A 104 -45.43 -5.66 -7.76
CA VAL A 104 -46.15 -4.40 -8.09
C VAL A 104 -46.96 -3.84 -6.90
N PHE A 105 -47.40 -2.57 -7.03
CA PHE A 105 -48.37 -1.82 -6.18
C PHE A 105 -47.87 -1.38 -4.78
N SER A 106 -48.26 -0.20 -4.24
CA SER A 106 -49.03 0.93 -4.80
C SER A 106 -48.65 2.26 -4.12
N LYS A 107 -48.90 3.40 -4.80
CA LYS A 107 -48.58 4.76 -4.35
C LYS A 107 -49.66 5.31 -3.41
N ALA A 108 -49.37 5.47 -2.12
CA ALA A 108 -50.26 6.12 -1.14
C ALA A 108 -49.50 6.87 -0.03
N SER A 109 -50.19 7.83 0.61
CA SER A 109 -49.66 8.82 1.54
C SER A 109 -49.21 8.29 2.90
N ALA A 110 -48.30 9.01 3.56
CA ALA A 110 -47.83 8.69 4.92
C ALA A 110 -48.74 9.28 6.03
N PRO A 111 -48.97 8.55 7.15
CA PRO A 111 -49.45 9.14 8.39
C PRO A 111 -48.29 9.74 9.20
N ARG A 112 -48.40 11.01 9.62
CA ARG A 112 -47.51 11.59 10.63
C ARG A 112 -48.01 11.23 12.02
N VAL A 113 -47.18 10.58 12.83
CA VAL A 113 -47.44 10.43 14.27
C VAL A 113 -47.11 11.75 14.95
N ALA A 114 -48.13 12.44 15.47
CA ALA A 114 -47.98 13.63 16.30
C ALA A 114 -47.78 13.22 17.77
N ALA A 115 -46.92 13.93 18.50
CA ALA A 115 -46.76 13.76 19.93
C ALA A 115 -47.92 14.40 20.70
N LEU A 116 -48.27 13.83 21.87
CA LEU A 116 -49.15 14.49 22.84
C LEU A 116 -48.33 15.25 23.90
N ASP A 117 -48.90 16.39 24.30
CA ASP A 117 -48.62 17.18 25.51
C ASP A 117 -47.17 17.66 25.78
N VAL A 118 -46.80 18.75 25.10
CA VAL A 118 -45.96 19.80 25.72
C VAL A 118 -46.64 21.15 25.48
N LYS A 119 -46.93 21.89 26.54
CA LYS A 119 -47.54 23.23 26.48
C LYS A 119 -46.48 24.32 26.57
N SER A 120 -46.32 25.11 25.51
CA SER A 120 -45.75 26.47 25.59
C SER A 120 -46.35 27.34 24.48
N ASN A 121 -46.44 28.65 24.73
CA ASN A 121 -47.35 29.54 24.02
C ASN A 121 -46.62 30.48 23.05
N VAL A 122 -46.61 30.15 21.75
CA VAL A 122 -46.12 31.03 20.67
C VAL A 122 -47.10 30.94 19.49
N VAL A 123 -47.66 32.09 19.12
CA VAL A 123 -48.52 32.20 17.93
C VAL A 123 -47.63 32.46 16.70
N LEU A 124 -47.79 31.64 15.66
CA LEU A 124 -47.20 31.85 14.34
C LEU A 124 -48.34 32.10 13.34
N PRO A 125 -48.31 33.20 12.55
CA PRO A 125 -49.27 33.41 11.48
C PRO A 125 -49.16 32.35 10.38
N LEU A 126 -50.29 31.99 9.78
CA LEU A 126 -50.33 31.15 8.59
C LEU A 126 -50.03 32.00 7.34
N PRO A 127 -49.36 31.45 6.30
CA PRO A 127 -49.30 32.07 4.99
C PRO A 127 -50.62 31.86 4.25
N GLU A 128 -51.23 32.94 3.76
CA GLU A 128 -52.42 32.89 2.91
C GLU A 128 -52.10 33.44 1.52
N ASP A 129 -52.56 32.73 0.48
CA ASP A 129 -52.33 33.10 -0.92
C ASP A 129 -53.22 34.30 -1.31
N GLY A 130 -52.65 35.51 -1.33
CA GLY A 130 -53.36 36.76 -1.61
C GLY A 130 -52.59 37.69 -2.56
N ALA A 131 -53.26 38.17 -3.60
CA ALA A 131 -52.63 39.00 -4.63
C ALA A 131 -52.51 40.47 -4.21
N GLY A 132 -51.29 41.00 -4.25
CA GLY A 132 -50.97 42.40 -4.59
C GLY A 132 -51.32 43.50 -3.59
N ILE A 133 -50.27 44.11 -3.01
CA ILE A 133 -50.26 45.55 -2.77
C ILE A 133 -48.91 46.15 -3.20
N THR A 134 -48.97 47.32 -3.83
CA THR A 134 -47.83 48.12 -4.24
C THR A 134 -47.25 48.89 -3.07
N HIS A 135 -45.93 48.89 -2.88
CA HIS A 135 -45.25 50.09 -2.40
C HIS A 135 -43.77 50.16 -2.82
N LEU A 136 -43.41 51.27 -3.46
CA LEU A 136 -42.02 51.73 -3.59
C LEU A 136 -41.73 52.70 -2.42
N PRO A 137 -40.44 53.00 -2.14
CA PRO A 137 -39.83 54.14 -2.82
C PRO A 137 -38.55 53.79 -3.59
N ALA A 138 -38.18 54.66 -4.54
CA ALA A 138 -37.11 54.41 -5.51
C ALA A 138 -35.72 54.84 -5.04
N VAL A 139 -34.69 54.11 -5.49
CA VAL A 139 -33.31 54.62 -5.63
C VAL A 139 -32.69 54.14 -6.95
N GLY A 140 -32.30 55.08 -7.82
CA GLY A 140 -31.17 54.93 -8.75
C GLY A 140 -31.23 53.86 -9.84
N PHE A 141 -32.20 53.90 -10.76
CA PHE A 141 -32.01 53.28 -12.08
C PHE A 141 -31.01 54.13 -12.89
N SER A 142 -29.93 53.52 -13.40
CA SER A 142 -29.03 54.16 -14.37
C SER A 142 -28.35 53.12 -15.25
N SER A 143 -28.09 53.48 -16.52
CA SER A 143 -27.51 52.62 -17.57
C SER A 143 -28.26 51.31 -17.85
N LEU A 144 -29.48 51.42 -18.40
CA LEU A 144 -29.91 50.47 -19.43
C LEU A 144 -29.43 50.94 -20.81
N SER A 145 -28.29 50.39 -21.22
CA SER A 145 -27.85 50.29 -22.62
C SER A 145 -27.25 48.89 -22.77
N GLY A 146 -27.42 48.14 -23.85
CA GLY A 146 -28.00 48.44 -25.17
C GLY A 146 -27.29 47.53 -26.17
N GLY A 147 -28.03 46.72 -26.94
CA GLY A 147 -27.48 45.53 -27.61
C GLY A 147 -28.14 44.26 -27.05
N LEU A 148 -28.91 43.43 -27.76
CA LEU A 148 -29.12 43.27 -29.22
C LEU A 148 -27.95 42.55 -29.93
N GLY A 149 -28.14 41.26 -30.25
CA GLY A 149 -27.27 40.45 -31.12
C GLY A 149 -26.22 39.58 -30.40
N GLY A 150 -25.99 38.35 -30.88
CA GLY A 150 -25.00 37.44 -30.27
C GLY A 150 -25.08 35.95 -30.68
N SER A 151 -25.28 35.62 -31.95
CA SER A 151 -25.36 34.21 -32.41
C SER A 151 -24.00 33.50 -32.42
N GLY A 152 -23.66 32.80 -31.34
CA GLY A 152 -22.38 32.09 -31.17
C GLY A 152 -22.21 30.83 -32.05
N HIS A 153 -21.88 31.01 -33.32
CA HIS A 153 -21.51 29.91 -34.23
C HIS A 153 -20.06 29.44 -33.98
N GLY A 154 -19.90 28.35 -33.23
CA GLY A 154 -18.60 27.68 -32.99
C GLY A 154 -18.05 26.89 -34.18
N GLY A 155 -17.92 27.53 -35.35
CA GLY A 155 -17.48 26.90 -36.61
C GLY A 155 -15.98 26.62 -36.70
N GLY A 156 -15.45 25.69 -35.90
CA GLY A 156 -14.01 25.40 -35.82
C GLY A 156 -13.56 24.03 -36.37
N LYS A 157 -13.32 23.91 -37.68
CA LYS A 157 -12.59 22.75 -38.24
C LYS A 157 -11.06 22.92 -38.11
N GLY A 158 -10.54 22.75 -36.91
CA GLY A 158 -9.10 22.73 -36.63
C GLY A 158 -8.56 21.32 -36.42
N ALA A 159 -7.65 20.84 -37.25
CA ALA A 159 -6.96 19.55 -37.08
C ALA A 159 -5.79 19.68 -36.08
N GLY A 160 -6.09 20.03 -34.82
CA GLY A 160 -5.11 20.21 -33.75
C GLY A 160 -5.19 19.10 -32.70
N VAL A 161 -4.15 18.28 -32.57
CA VAL A 161 -4.03 17.33 -31.46
C VAL A 161 -3.53 18.07 -30.22
N GLY A 162 -4.48 18.59 -29.42
CA GLY A 162 -4.20 19.21 -28.13
C GLY A 162 -5.25 18.80 -27.10
N ASN A 163 -4.83 18.16 -26.00
CA ASN A 163 -5.71 17.80 -24.89
C ASN A 163 -6.07 19.03 -24.05
N GLY A 164 -6.93 19.89 -24.61
CA GLY A 164 -7.36 21.16 -24.05
C GLY A 164 -8.29 21.07 -22.84
N PHE A 165 -7.86 20.40 -21.77
CA PHE A 165 -8.48 20.52 -20.44
C PHE A 165 -7.98 21.79 -19.74
N GLY A 166 -8.36 22.95 -20.30
CA GLY A 166 -8.25 24.22 -19.58
C GLY A 166 -9.32 24.30 -18.47
N PRO A 167 -9.06 25.02 -17.36
CA PRO A 167 -10.08 25.23 -16.33
C PRO A 167 -11.20 26.10 -16.88
N GLY A 168 -12.34 25.46 -17.21
CA GLY A 168 -13.53 26.15 -17.66
C GLY A 168 -14.15 26.96 -16.53
N ILE A 169 -13.84 28.25 -16.46
CA ILE A 169 -14.49 29.21 -15.54
C ILE A 169 -15.92 29.44 -16.05
N GLY A 170 -16.81 28.48 -15.79
CA GLY A 170 -18.23 28.61 -16.01
C GLY A 170 -18.79 29.67 -15.07
N ASN A 171 -19.35 30.75 -15.60
CA ASN A 171 -19.80 31.91 -14.84
C ASN A 171 -21.16 31.67 -14.11
N GLY A 172 -21.28 30.54 -13.42
CA GLY A 172 -22.42 30.18 -12.57
C GLY A 172 -22.10 30.48 -11.11
N GLY A 173 -22.90 31.36 -10.49
CA GLY A 173 -22.67 31.88 -9.13
C GLY A 173 -22.93 30.89 -7.98
N GLY A 174 -22.17 29.79 -7.93
CA GLY A 174 -22.14 28.85 -6.81
C GLY A 174 -20.71 28.47 -6.46
N LEU A 175 -20.33 28.54 -5.18
CA LEU A 175 -18.95 28.35 -4.73
C LEU A 175 -18.55 26.87 -4.72
N ALA A 176 -18.31 26.31 -5.92
CA ALA A 176 -17.91 24.93 -6.09
C ALA A 176 -16.56 24.65 -5.39
N LEU A 177 -16.53 23.64 -4.52
CA LEU A 177 -15.27 23.14 -3.95
C LEU A 177 -14.41 22.50 -5.05
N PRO A 178 -13.10 22.75 -5.07
CA PRO A 178 -12.21 22.20 -6.08
C PRO A 178 -12.17 20.67 -6.01
N THR A 179 -12.11 20.04 -7.18
CA THR A 179 -12.11 18.58 -7.36
C THR A 179 -10.71 18.06 -7.62
N ALA A 180 -10.34 16.92 -7.01
CA ALA A 180 -9.13 16.18 -7.35
C ALA A 180 -9.48 14.72 -7.67
N ARG A 181 -8.85 14.14 -8.71
CA ARG A 181 -9.20 12.80 -9.21
C ARG A 181 -7.96 11.93 -9.44
N PHE A 182 -7.93 10.75 -8.82
CA PHE A 182 -6.84 9.79 -8.91
C PHE A 182 -7.40 8.38 -9.12
N PHE A 183 -7.13 7.78 -10.29
CA PHE A 183 -7.73 6.49 -10.71
C PHE A 183 -9.26 6.48 -10.58
N ASP A 184 -9.92 7.48 -11.18
CA ASP A 184 -11.37 7.66 -11.27
C ASP A 184 -12.14 7.81 -9.94
N LEU A 185 -11.47 7.68 -8.80
CA LEU A 185 -11.94 8.28 -7.55
C LEU A 185 -11.81 9.80 -7.67
N GLU A 186 -12.93 10.50 -7.55
CA GLU A 186 -13.00 11.96 -7.49
C GLU A 186 -13.45 12.41 -6.10
N VAL A 187 -12.81 13.45 -5.56
CA VAL A 187 -13.18 14.08 -4.29
C VAL A 187 -13.25 15.60 -4.40
N LYS A 188 -14.07 16.20 -3.54
CA LYS A 188 -14.16 17.65 -3.35
C LYS A 188 -13.55 18.00 -2.01
N ALA A 189 -12.31 18.49 -2.03
CA ALA A 189 -11.49 18.70 -0.84
C ALA A 189 -10.47 19.83 -1.07
N LYS A 190 -10.12 20.55 -0.01
CA LYS A 190 -9.08 21.58 0.02
C LYS A 190 -7.73 21.04 0.50
N ARG A 191 -7.69 19.96 1.29
CA ARG A 191 -6.45 19.34 1.80
C ARG A 191 -6.39 17.85 1.48
N ILE A 192 -5.47 17.47 0.58
CA ILE A 192 -5.38 16.11 0.01
C ILE A 192 -3.98 15.52 0.19
N ALA A 193 -3.85 14.45 0.97
CA ALA A 193 -2.60 13.72 1.10
C ALA A 193 -2.57 12.51 0.16
N TYR A 194 -1.56 12.42 -0.70
CA TYR A 194 -1.30 11.25 -1.52
C TYR A 194 -0.29 10.36 -0.79
N VAL A 195 -0.73 9.18 -0.34
CA VAL A 195 0.09 8.19 0.36
C VAL A 195 0.32 7.00 -0.57
N ILE A 196 1.45 7.01 -1.28
CA ILE A 196 1.67 6.16 -2.46
C ILE A 196 2.81 5.18 -2.20
N ASP A 197 2.54 3.91 -2.50
CA ASP A 197 3.53 2.83 -2.45
C ASP A 197 4.59 2.99 -3.55
N PHE A 198 5.84 3.05 -3.13
CA PHE A 198 7.05 3.07 -3.96
C PHE A 198 7.93 1.84 -3.63
N SER A 199 7.34 0.72 -3.21
CA SER A 199 8.08 -0.52 -2.95
C SER A 199 8.42 -1.29 -4.23
N LYS A 200 9.40 -2.21 -4.14
CA LYS A 200 9.94 -2.98 -5.28
C LYS A 200 8.94 -3.94 -5.94
N SER A 201 7.79 -4.26 -5.32
CA SER A 201 6.69 -5.00 -5.96
C SER A 201 6.03 -4.20 -7.08
N MET A 202 5.94 -2.87 -6.93
CA MET A 202 5.39 -1.96 -7.94
C MET A 202 6.20 -1.92 -9.24
N LYS A 203 7.32 -2.65 -9.39
CA LYS A 203 8.18 -2.63 -10.58
C LYS A 203 7.43 -3.08 -11.86
N GLY A 204 7.90 -2.62 -13.03
CA GLY A 204 7.30 -2.97 -14.32
C GLY A 204 6.05 -2.13 -14.63
N LYS A 205 4.91 -2.77 -14.90
CA LYS A 205 3.69 -2.08 -15.37
C LYS A 205 2.97 -1.30 -14.25
N ARG A 206 3.00 -1.80 -13.00
CA ARG A 206 2.35 -1.16 -11.84
C ARG A 206 2.87 0.27 -11.62
N GLN A 207 4.18 0.47 -11.55
CA GLN A 207 4.82 1.79 -11.43
C GLN A 207 4.59 2.70 -12.64
N GLN A 208 4.36 2.15 -13.83
CA GLN A 208 4.08 2.95 -15.03
C GLN A 208 2.69 3.57 -14.91
N LEU A 209 1.68 2.76 -14.59
CA LEU A 209 0.33 3.25 -14.33
C LEU A 209 0.30 4.22 -13.14
N MET A 210 0.94 3.86 -12.01
CA MET A 210 1.03 4.72 -10.83
C MET A 210 1.62 6.10 -11.18
N ARG A 211 2.81 6.15 -11.80
CA ARG A 211 3.46 7.44 -12.11
C ARG A 211 2.66 8.23 -13.15
N THR A 212 2.11 7.59 -14.18
CA THR A 212 1.29 8.28 -15.20
C THR A 212 0.06 8.93 -14.58
N GLU A 213 -0.72 8.18 -13.79
CA GLU A 213 -1.95 8.68 -13.20
C GLU A 213 -1.70 9.65 -12.03
N LEU A 214 -0.62 9.46 -11.26
CA LEU A 214 -0.24 10.39 -10.18
C LEU A 214 0.22 11.74 -10.75
N VAL A 215 1.02 11.74 -11.83
CA VAL A 215 1.38 12.97 -12.55
C VAL A 215 0.14 13.66 -13.13
N LYS A 216 -0.83 12.91 -13.67
CA LYS A 216 -2.12 13.44 -14.14
C LYS A 216 -2.95 14.05 -13.00
N SER A 217 -3.10 13.35 -11.87
CA SER A 217 -3.85 13.82 -10.70
C SER A 217 -3.25 15.09 -10.10
N ILE A 218 -1.93 15.13 -9.91
CA ILE A 218 -1.22 16.31 -9.38
C ILE A 218 -1.35 17.48 -10.37
N GLY A 219 -1.13 17.24 -11.66
CA GLY A 219 -1.26 18.26 -12.71
C GLY A 219 -2.68 18.80 -12.95
N GLN A 220 -3.69 18.24 -12.28
CA GLN A 220 -5.10 18.67 -12.33
C GLN A 220 -5.59 19.28 -11.01
N LEU A 221 -4.71 19.45 -10.00
CA LEU A 221 -5.05 20.15 -8.76
C LEU A 221 -5.33 21.64 -9.03
N ASP A 222 -6.39 22.16 -8.41
CA ASP A 222 -6.74 23.58 -8.46
C ASP A 222 -5.78 24.40 -7.57
N PRO A 223 -5.30 25.59 -8.00
CA PRO A 223 -4.37 26.41 -7.21
C PRO A 223 -4.87 26.88 -5.83
N THR A 224 -6.15 26.68 -5.52
CA THR A 224 -6.72 26.91 -4.17
C THR A 224 -6.59 25.72 -3.22
N GLN A 225 -6.20 24.55 -3.71
CA GLN A 225 -5.94 23.34 -2.92
C GLN A 225 -4.53 23.30 -2.33
N ASP A 226 -4.41 22.59 -1.22
CA ASP A 226 -3.16 22.20 -0.59
C ASP A 226 -3.04 20.67 -0.62
N TYR A 227 -1.84 20.17 -0.91
CA TYR A 227 -1.58 18.74 -1.06
C TYR A 227 -0.22 18.35 -0.43
N GLN A 228 0.02 17.05 -0.28
CA GLN A 228 1.37 16.53 0.00
C GLN A 228 1.52 15.14 -0.60
N LEU A 229 2.74 14.81 -1.02
CA LEU A 229 3.15 13.48 -1.45
C LEU A 229 3.93 12.81 -0.32
N ILE A 230 3.35 11.73 0.20
CA ILE A 230 3.98 10.82 1.17
C ILE A 230 4.23 9.51 0.42
N PHE A 231 5.49 9.14 0.30
CA PHE A 231 5.90 7.89 -0.33
C PHE A 231 6.32 6.89 0.74
N PHE A 232 6.05 5.61 0.51
CA PHE A 232 6.43 4.56 1.44
C PHE A 232 6.87 3.29 0.74
N ALA A 233 7.70 2.54 1.46
CA ALA A 233 8.07 1.17 1.17
C ALA A 233 8.21 0.49 2.55
N GLY A 234 9.42 0.11 2.97
CA GLY A 234 9.77 -0.06 4.37
C GLY A 234 9.81 1.28 5.12
N PRO A 235 10.73 2.20 4.79
CA PRO A 235 10.70 3.57 5.30
C PRO A 235 9.53 4.39 4.72
N VAL A 236 9.30 5.57 5.29
CA VAL A 236 8.39 6.61 4.76
C VAL A 236 9.18 7.89 4.51
N TRP A 237 8.87 8.59 3.42
CA TRP A 237 9.51 9.84 3.04
C TRP A 237 8.54 10.79 2.32
N LEU A 238 8.96 12.04 2.10
CA LEU A 238 8.16 13.05 1.40
C LEU A 238 8.62 13.24 -0.05
N GLY A 239 7.77 13.87 -0.86
CA GLY A 239 8.15 14.35 -2.18
C GLY A 239 9.40 15.24 -2.14
N GLY A 240 10.45 14.82 -2.86
CA GLY A 240 11.75 15.50 -2.95
C GLY A 240 12.83 14.93 -2.03
N SER A 241 12.46 14.10 -1.04
CA SER A 241 13.41 13.51 -0.10
C SER A 241 14.25 12.39 -0.73
N VAL A 242 15.50 12.26 -0.30
CA VAL A 242 16.43 11.21 -0.77
C VAL A 242 16.40 10.04 0.20
N VAL A 243 16.21 8.82 -0.31
CA VAL A 243 16.32 7.59 0.49
C VAL A 243 17.71 6.97 0.28
N ARG A 244 18.32 6.48 1.36
CA ARG A 244 19.54 5.67 1.36
C ARG A 244 19.27 4.37 2.11
N MET A 245 18.86 3.34 1.38
CA MET A 245 18.70 1.97 1.91
C MET A 245 20.07 1.34 2.18
N ALA A 246 20.20 0.59 3.28
CA ALA A 246 21.40 -0.21 3.55
C ALA A 246 21.43 -1.50 2.71
N ASP A 247 22.62 -2.01 2.40
CA ASP A 247 22.80 -3.21 1.57
C ASP A 247 22.08 -4.45 2.14
N ASP A 248 21.99 -4.55 3.48
CA ASP A 248 21.31 -5.64 4.18
C ASP A 248 19.77 -5.49 4.23
N GLN A 249 19.26 -4.34 3.76
CA GLN A 249 17.85 -3.96 3.67
C GLN A 249 17.11 -3.97 5.02
N LYS A 250 17.83 -3.84 6.14
CA LYS A 250 17.25 -3.72 7.51
C LYS A 250 17.30 -2.31 8.07
N SER A 251 17.93 -1.36 7.39
CA SER A 251 17.88 0.06 7.78
C SER A 251 17.92 0.97 6.57
N ALA A 252 17.45 2.21 6.75
CA ALA A 252 17.52 3.26 5.75
C ALA A 252 17.74 4.62 6.42
N VAL A 253 18.30 5.57 5.69
CA VAL A 253 18.29 7.00 6.06
C VAL A 253 17.51 7.77 5.02
N VAL A 254 16.46 8.46 5.46
CA VAL A 254 15.69 9.39 4.64
C VAL A 254 16.20 10.80 4.92
N ILE A 255 16.70 11.48 3.90
CA ILE A 255 17.17 12.87 4.00
C ILE A 255 16.07 13.75 3.40
N ASP A 256 15.46 14.58 4.24
CA ASP A 256 14.39 15.47 3.80
C ASP A 256 14.89 16.72 3.05
N ASN A 257 13.95 17.50 2.54
CA ASN A 257 14.22 18.66 1.68
C ASN A 257 14.89 19.82 2.45
N GLN A 258 15.07 19.71 3.77
CA GLN A 258 15.83 20.63 4.63
C GLN A 258 17.23 20.06 5.00
N GLY A 259 17.55 18.85 4.56
CA GLY A 259 18.78 18.14 4.91
C GLY A 259 18.70 17.34 6.22
N THR A 260 17.52 17.20 6.83
CA THR A 260 17.38 16.45 8.09
C THR A 260 17.42 14.95 7.83
N GLU A 261 18.27 14.22 8.55
CA GLU A 261 18.33 12.75 8.48
C GLU A 261 17.29 12.09 9.42
N HIS A 262 16.35 11.36 8.83
CA HIS A 262 15.37 10.51 9.50
C HIS A 262 15.79 9.04 9.34
N ARG A 263 16.30 8.43 10.40
CA ARG A 263 16.80 7.03 10.37
C ARG A 263 15.66 6.04 10.58
N TRP A 264 15.56 5.05 9.71
CA TRP A 264 14.58 3.96 9.76
C TRP A 264 15.26 2.61 9.98
N THR A 265 14.64 1.73 10.75
CA THR A 265 15.12 0.38 11.06
C THR A 265 13.98 -0.63 10.95
N SER A 266 14.24 -1.77 10.31
CA SER A 266 13.33 -2.91 10.30
C SER A 266 13.47 -3.71 11.58
N ILE A 267 12.38 -3.85 12.34
CA ILE A 267 12.36 -4.62 13.60
C ILE A 267 12.13 -6.11 13.31
N ASN A 268 11.43 -6.42 12.22
CA ASN A 268 11.21 -7.76 11.67
C ASN A 268 10.63 -7.63 10.26
N ILE A 269 10.55 -8.74 9.52
CA ILE A 269 10.04 -8.80 8.15
C ILE A 269 8.70 -8.04 8.04
N GLY A 270 8.68 -6.98 7.22
CA GLY A 270 7.50 -6.16 6.97
C GLY A 270 7.12 -5.14 8.07
N ASN A 271 7.96 -4.91 9.09
CA ASN A 271 7.73 -3.87 10.11
C ASN A 271 8.97 -2.96 10.21
N TRP A 272 8.73 -1.65 10.13
CA TRP A 272 9.76 -0.61 10.10
C TRP A 272 9.40 0.54 11.04
N GLU A 273 10.35 0.99 11.86
CA GLU A 273 10.17 2.13 12.74
C GLU A 273 11.24 3.20 12.50
N MET A 274 10.86 4.45 12.75
CA MET A 274 11.73 5.61 12.62
C MET A 274 12.32 5.97 13.98
N SER A 275 13.63 6.18 14.02
CA SER A 275 14.36 6.57 15.23
C SER A 275 14.13 8.05 15.56
N GLY A 276 13.74 8.34 16.81
CA GLY A 276 13.68 9.71 17.33
C GLY A 276 12.33 10.42 17.11
N ARG A 277 12.37 11.72 16.81
CA ARG A 277 11.16 12.54 16.66
C ARG A 277 10.51 12.28 15.30
N ARG A 278 9.23 11.87 15.30
CA ARG A 278 8.40 11.66 14.10
C ARG A 278 8.55 12.82 13.09
N GLN A 279 8.82 12.47 11.83
CA GLN A 279 8.90 13.43 10.72
C GLN A 279 7.60 14.24 10.62
N GLN A 280 7.72 15.53 10.26
CA GLN A 280 6.56 16.38 9.97
C GLN A 280 6.35 16.49 8.46
N ALA A 281 5.09 16.42 8.03
CA ALA A 281 4.68 16.60 6.65
C ALA A 281 3.98 17.95 6.50
N PRO A 282 4.70 19.03 6.10
CA PRO A 282 4.08 20.34 5.82
C PRO A 282 3.20 20.26 4.56
N TRP A 283 2.26 21.18 4.41
CA TRP A 283 1.42 21.28 3.22
C TRP A 283 2.14 21.98 2.05
N LEU A 284 2.00 21.44 0.84
CA LEU A 284 2.40 22.10 -0.41
C LEU A 284 1.18 22.79 -1.03
N ARG A 285 1.32 24.06 -1.38
CA ARG A 285 0.31 24.78 -2.16
C ARG A 285 0.28 24.24 -3.60
N ALA A 286 -0.90 24.08 -4.22
CA ALA A 286 -1.04 23.67 -5.62
C ALA A 286 -0.64 24.76 -6.66
N GLY A 287 0.35 25.60 -6.34
CA GLY A 287 0.93 26.56 -7.27
C GLY A 287 1.86 25.89 -8.29
N ALA A 288 1.96 26.47 -9.50
CA ALA A 288 2.61 25.86 -10.66
C ALA A 288 4.03 25.31 -10.41
N GLU A 289 4.85 25.99 -9.61
CA GLU A 289 6.21 25.54 -9.30
C GLU A 289 6.23 24.30 -8.40
N ASN A 290 5.41 24.25 -7.35
CA ASN A 290 5.28 23.05 -6.51
C ASN A 290 4.75 21.87 -7.34
N ILE A 291 3.77 22.10 -8.20
CA ILE A 291 3.23 21.10 -9.14
C ILE A 291 4.33 20.59 -10.08
N ARG A 292 5.16 21.48 -10.65
CA ARG A 292 6.30 21.13 -11.51
C ARG A 292 7.32 20.26 -10.77
N GLN A 293 7.75 20.68 -9.57
CA GLN A 293 8.69 19.94 -8.72
C GLN A 293 8.12 18.57 -8.30
N SER A 294 6.84 18.48 -7.98
CA SER A 294 6.15 17.23 -7.62
C SER A 294 6.07 16.26 -8.80
N ILE A 295 5.76 16.74 -10.00
CA ILE A 295 5.75 15.92 -11.23
C ILE A 295 7.15 15.42 -11.57
N GLU A 296 8.18 16.26 -11.41
CA GLU A 296 9.58 15.88 -11.58
C GLU A 296 10.02 14.83 -10.55
N THR A 297 9.63 15.01 -9.29
CA THR A 297 9.87 14.08 -8.18
C THR A 297 9.25 12.71 -8.46
N VAL A 298 7.95 12.62 -8.75
CA VAL A 298 7.23 11.36 -9.01
C VAL A 298 7.90 10.53 -10.11
N ARG A 299 8.47 11.21 -11.12
CA ARG A 299 9.22 10.57 -12.22
C ARG A 299 10.60 10.07 -11.81
N LYS A 300 11.27 10.70 -10.84
CA LYS A 300 12.65 10.42 -10.42
C LYS A 300 12.77 9.52 -9.18
N THR A 301 11.82 9.55 -8.24
CA THR A 301 11.87 8.73 -7.02
C THR A 301 11.93 7.24 -7.37
N GLU A 302 12.95 6.55 -6.86
CA GLU A 302 13.21 5.12 -7.12
C GLU A 302 12.26 4.19 -6.34
N LEU A 303 12.34 2.88 -6.59
CA LEU A 303 11.54 1.88 -5.86
C LEU A 303 12.36 1.19 -4.78
N GLU A 304 11.84 1.19 -3.55
CA GLU A 304 12.55 0.80 -2.33
C GLU A 304 12.14 -0.57 -1.77
N PHE A 305 12.91 -1.08 -0.79
CA PHE A 305 12.58 -2.36 -0.15
C PHE A 305 11.56 -2.24 0.99
N GLY A 306 10.73 -3.28 1.15
CA GLY A 306 9.68 -3.39 2.16
C GLY A 306 8.36 -2.73 1.74
N THR A 307 7.28 -3.07 2.44
CA THR A 307 5.93 -2.50 2.23
C THR A 307 5.22 -2.45 3.59
N TYR A 308 5.13 -1.27 4.22
CA TYR A 308 4.57 -1.13 5.57
C TYR A 308 3.67 0.11 5.70
N TRP A 309 2.36 -0.13 5.79
CA TRP A 309 1.34 0.90 5.58
C TRP A 309 1.14 1.84 6.79
N LYS A 310 1.28 1.32 8.01
CA LYS A 310 0.89 2.03 9.25
C LYS A 310 1.62 3.38 9.42
N PRO A 311 2.96 3.48 9.33
CA PRO A 311 3.65 4.76 9.53
C PRO A 311 3.32 5.80 8.44
N ALA A 312 3.02 5.36 7.21
CA ALA A 312 2.70 6.25 6.10
C ALA A 312 1.32 6.90 6.28
N ILE A 313 0.32 6.10 6.66
CA ILE A 313 -1.02 6.58 6.97
C ILE A 313 -1.00 7.41 8.28
N GLU A 314 -0.21 7.02 9.28
CA GLU A 314 -0.01 7.82 10.50
C GLU A 314 0.67 9.16 10.26
N LEU A 315 1.61 9.26 9.32
CA LEU A 315 2.23 10.54 8.93
C LEU A 315 1.19 11.47 8.31
N ALA A 316 0.36 10.96 7.40
CA ALA A 316 -0.73 11.71 6.78
C ALA A 316 -1.79 12.15 7.81
N LEU A 317 -2.26 11.24 8.67
CA LEU A 317 -3.20 11.56 9.75
C LEU A 317 -2.61 12.50 10.80
N GLY A 318 -1.28 12.54 10.93
CA GLY A 318 -0.53 13.43 11.82
C GLY A 318 -0.35 14.86 11.31
N MET A 319 -0.64 15.14 10.04
CA MET A 319 -0.51 16.48 9.43
C MET A 319 -1.35 17.54 10.15
N GLN A 320 -0.92 18.80 10.02
CA GLN A 320 -1.55 19.96 10.67
C GLN A 320 -1.74 21.11 9.66
N PRO A 321 -2.99 21.52 9.36
CA PRO A 321 -4.24 20.83 9.70
C PRO A 321 -4.30 19.42 9.07
N ALA A 322 -5.19 18.55 9.56
CA ALA A 322 -5.32 17.20 9.02
C ALA A 322 -5.87 17.21 7.57
N PRO A 323 -5.52 16.20 6.74
CA PRO A 323 -6.15 15.97 5.45
C PRO A 323 -7.67 15.80 5.58
N GLU A 324 -8.40 16.35 4.61
CA GLU A 324 -9.82 16.01 4.42
C GLU A 324 -9.94 14.66 3.71
N VAL A 325 -9.03 14.41 2.76
CA VAL A 325 -8.92 13.15 2.03
C VAL A 325 -7.47 12.65 2.03
N ILE A 326 -7.30 11.36 2.29
CA ILE A 326 -6.09 10.59 1.95
C ILE A 326 -6.41 9.74 0.72
N TYR A 327 -5.58 9.81 -0.31
CA TYR A 327 -5.50 8.80 -1.37
C TYR A 327 -4.39 7.80 -1.01
N PHE A 328 -4.76 6.59 -0.61
CA PHE A 328 -3.83 5.51 -0.26
C PHE A 328 -3.74 4.49 -1.41
N MET A 329 -2.54 4.27 -1.96
CA MET A 329 -2.30 3.33 -3.06
C MET A 329 -1.21 2.32 -2.70
N THR A 330 -1.43 1.03 -3.02
CA THR A 330 -0.45 -0.05 -2.90
C THR A 330 -0.74 -1.21 -3.87
N ASP A 331 0.28 -1.97 -4.25
CA ASP A 331 0.13 -3.27 -4.92
C ASP A 331 0.23 -4.47 -3.96
N GLY A 332 0.11 -4.23 -2.66
CA GLY A 332 -0.64 -5.14 -1.82
C GLY A 332 0.13 -6.27 -1.12
N ILE A 333 1.41 -6.09 -0.79
CA ILE A 333 2.08 -7.00 0.14
C ILE A 333 1.49 -6.80 1.55
N VAL A 334 0.53 -7.66 1.92
CA VAL A 334 -0.14 -7.65 3.23
C VAL A 334 0.58 -8.58 4.21
N SER A 335 1.15 -8.02 5.27
CA SER A 335 1.46 -8.82 6.47
C SER A 335 0.19 -8.98 7.31
N LYS A 336 0.02 -10.11 8.05
CA LYS A 336 -1.18 -10.34 8.89
C LYS A 336 -1.50 -9.17 9.83
N LYS A 337 -0.47 -8.49 10.34
CA LYS A 337 -0.56 -7.30 11.20
C LYS A 337 -1.28 -6.11 10.56
N VAL A 338 -1.34 -6.01 9.23
CA VAL A 338 -2.10 -4.95 8.56
C VAL A 338 -3.54 -4.94 9.06
N TYR A 339 -4.20 -6.11 9.14
CA TYR A 339 -5.57 -6.24 9.62
C TYR A 339 -5.74 -5.75 11.07
N GLU A 340 -4.77 -6.02 11.95
CA GLU A 340 -4.75 -5.54 13.34
C GLU A 340 -4.72 -4.00 13.41
N THR A 341 -4.11 -3.33 12.42
CA THR A 341 -3.97 -1.86 12.38
C THR A 341 -5.13 -1.12 11.71
N ILE A 342 -5.98 -1.78 10.92
CA ILE A 342 -7.08 -1.13 10.18
C ILE A 342 -8.03 -0.38 11.12
N ASP A 343 -8.43 -1.02 12.21
CA ASP A 343 -9.36 -0.43 13.19
C ASP A 343 -8.76 0.80 13.89
N GLU A 344 -7.46 0.79 14.17
CA GLU A 344 -6.73 1.89 14.80
C GLU A 344 -6.59 3.09 13.86
N LEU A 345 -6.15 2.85 12.62
CA LEU A 345 -6.02 3.85 11.58
C LEU A 345 -7.38 4.46 11.23
N SER A 346 -8.40 3.62 11.05
CA SER A 346 -9.76 4.08 10.71
C SER A 346 -10.43 4.86 11.84
N ARG A 347 -10.29 4.43 13.10
CA ARG A 347 -10.72 5.23 14.27
C ARG A 347 -10.01 6.58 14.30
N THR A 348 -8.73 6.63 13.94
CA THR A 348 -7.93 7.86 13.97
C THR A 348 -8.30 8.80 12.82
N ALA A 349 -8.57 8.27 11.63
CA ALA A 349 -9.13 9.01 10.50
C ALA A 349 -10.49 9.65 10.85
N ARG A 350 -11.42 8.88 11.41
CA ARG A 350 -12.72 9.40 11.89
C ARG A 350 -12.56 10.49 12.96
N ARG A 351 -11.63 10.35 13.93
CA ARG A 351 -11.32 11.40 14.91
C ARG A 351 -10.68 12.67 14.32
N ARG A 352 -10.08 12.58 13.13
CA ARG A 352 -9.46 13.72 12.41
C ARG A 352 -10.39 14.33 11.34
N SER A 353 -11.60 13.79 11.16
CA SER A 353 -12.49 14.10 10.03
C SER A 353 -11.84 13.85 8.66
N THR A 354 -10.96 12.84 8.59
CA THR A 354 -10.25 12.42 7.37
C THR A 354 -10.94 11.21 6.75
N VAL A 355 -11.22 11.28 5.45
CA VAL A 355 -11.66 10.16 4.62
C VAL A 355 -10.44 9.47 4.00
N ILE A 356 -10.35 8.14 4.05
CA ILE A 356 -9.27 7.39 3.36
C ILE A 356 -9.85 6.65 2.16
N ASN A 357 -9.54 7.14 0.97
CA ASN A 357 -9.79 6.45 -0.29
C ASN A 357 -8.65 5.47 -0.56
N THR A 358 -8.95 4.23 -0.92
CA THR A 358 -7.95 3.17 -1.10
C THR A 358 -7.95 2.62 -2.53
N ILE A 359 -6.76 2.41 -3.11
CA ILE A 359 -6.60 1.94 -4.49
C ILE A 359 -5.63 0.74 -4.51
N SER A 360 -6.15 -0.47 -4.76
CA SER A 360 -5.33 -1.68 -4.95
C SER A 360 -4.90 -1.84 -6.41
N MET A 361 -3.62 -2.10 -6.65
CA MET A 361 -3.02 -2.23 -7.97
C MET A 361 -2.70 -3.69 -8.32
N MET A 362 -3.59 -4.33 -9.10
CA MET A 362 -3.41 -5.69 -9.62
C MET A 362 -3.15 -6.76 -8.53
N GLU A 363 -3.70 -6.58 -7.32
CA GLU A 363 -3.48 -7.52 -6.20
C GLU A 363 -4.78 -7.84 -5.44
N PRO A 364 -5.29 -9.09 -5.51
CA PRO A 364 -6.49 -9.50 -4.79
C PRO A 364 -6.33 -9.52 -3.27
N ASP A 365 -5.20 -10.01 -2.76
CA ASP A 365 -5.02 -10.30 -1.32
C ASP A 365 -5.03 -9.04 -0.43
N ALA A 366 -4.64 -7.90 -1.00
CA ALA A 366 -4.77 -6.59 -0.36
C ALA A 366 -6.14 -5.95 -0.51
N ALA A 367 -6.96 -6.40 -1.47
CA ALA A 367 -8.22 -5.75 -1.78
C ALA A 367 -9.17 -5.71 -0.57
N ASP A 368 -9.21 -6.75 0.26
CA ASP A 368 -10.10 -6.79 1.43
C ASP A 368 -9.61 -5.94 2.61
N ALA A 369 -8.30 -5.91 2.89
CA ALA A 369 -7.70 -4.95 3.82
C ALA A 369 -7.97 -3.49 3.39
N MET A 370 -7.80 -3.21 2.09
CA MET A 370 -8.03 -1.90 1.49
C MET A 370 -9.50 -1.49 1.52
N ARG A 371 -10.42 -2.41 1.18
CA ARG A 371 -11.88 -2.21 1.28
C ARG A 371 -12.30 -1.94 2.72
N ALA A 372 -11.76 -2.66 3.69
CA ALA A 372 -12.07 -2.45 5.11
C ALA A 372 -11.61 -1.06 5.59
N LEU A 373 -10.37 -0.65 5.26
CA LEU A 373 -9.83 0.67 5.60
C LEU A 373 -10.64 1.83 4.98
N ALA A 374 -11.03 1.71 3.70
CA ALA A 374 -11.88 2.71 3.06
C ALA A 374 -13.28 2.74 3.69
N LYS A 375 -13.97 1.60 3.77
CA LYS A 375 -15.32 1.50 4.33
C LYS A 375 -15.38 2.03 5.76
N GLN A 376 -14.40 1.70 6.61
CA GLN A 376 -14.36 2.17 7.98
C GLN A 376 -14.03 3.67 8.12
N SER A 377 -13.27 4.26 7.20
CA SER A 377 -12.97 5.70 7.22
C SER A 377 -14.01 6.55 6.47
N GLY A 378 -15.01 5.94 5.83
CA GLY A 378 -16.04 6.61 5.03
C GLY A 378 -15.59 6.96 3.60
N GLY A 379 -14.50 6.34 3.12
CA GLY A 379 -13.98 6.51 1.76
C GLY A 379 -14.42 5.41 0.79
N ALA A 380 -13.99 5.53 -0.46
CA ALA A 380 -14.21 4.56 -1.52
C ALA A 380 -12.99 3.66 -1.74
N PHE A 381 -13.22 2.44 -2.23
CA PHE A 381 -12.18 1.51 -2.67
C PHE A 381 -12.16 1.42 -4.20
N THR A 382 -10.99 1.36 -4.83
CA THR A 382 -10.86 1.05 -6.26
C THR A 382 -9.85 -0.07 -6.48
N GLN A 383 -10.13 -0.95 -7.44
CA GLN A 383 -9.19 -1.97 -7.90
C GLN A 383 -8.76 -1.67 -9.33
N ILE A 384 -7.45 -1.70 -9.58
CA ILE A 384 -6.85 -1.46 -10.90
C ILE A 384 -6.41 -2.79 -11.51
N SER A 385 -6.92 -3.07 -12.70
CA SER A 385 -6.65 -4.27 -13.47
C SER A 385 -5.33 -4.18 -14.24
N ALA A 386 -4.84 -5.32 -14.74
CA ALA A 386 -3.56 -5.41 -15.45
C ALA A 386 -3.51 -4.64 -16.78
N ASP A 387 -4.66 -4.32 -17.37
CA ASP A 387 -4.81 -3.46 -18.55
C ASP A 387 -4.79 -1.96 -18.23
N GLY A 388 -5.05 -1.59 -16.97
CA GLY A 388 -5.23 -0.21 -16.50
C GLY A 388 -6.68 0.20 -16.26
N THR A 389 -7.65 -0.70 -16.43
CA THR A 389 -9.06 -0.41 -16.10
C THR A 389 -9.29 -0.33 -14.59
N SER A 390 -10.17 0.58 -14.18
CA SER A 390 -10.55 0.84 -12.80
C SER A 390 -11.91 0.21 -12.48
N VAL A 391 -12.05 -0.34 -11.27
CA VAL A 391 -13.33 -0.80 -10.73
C VAL A 391 -13.57 -0.12 -9.38
N VAL A 392 -14.40 0.94 -9.40
CA VAL A 392 -14.74 1.75 -8.22
C VAL A 392 -15.85 1.07 -7.41
N SER A 393 -15.59 0.85 -6.12
CA SER A 393 -16.52 0.33 -5.12
C SER A 393 -16.87 1.40 -4.09
N ASN A 394 -18.00 2.06 -4.29
CA ASN A 394 -18.59 2.96 -3.31
C ASN A 394 -19.42 2.15 -2.30
N PHE A 395 -19.08 2.22 -1.02
CA PHE A 395 -19.88 1.62 0.03
C PHE A 395 -21.13 2.48 0.26
N LYS A 396 -22.31 1.87 0.21
CA LYS A 396 -23.53 2.52 0.71
C LYS A 396 -23.49 2.52 2.24
N ASN A 397 -23.79 3.68 2.82
CA ASN A 397 -24.12 3.83 4.24
C ASN A 397 -25.50 3.23 4.53
#